data_AF-A0A7J4FIF7-F1
#
_entry.id   AF-A0A7J4FIF7-F1
#
_cell.length_a   1.000
_cell.length_b   1.000
_cell.length_c   1.000
_cell.angle_alpha   90.00
_cell.angle_beta   90.00
_cell.angle_gamma   90.00
#
_symmetry.space_group_name_H-M   'P 1'
#
loop_
_entity.id
_entity.type
_entity.pdbx_description
1 polymer ?
#
loop_
_entity_poly.entity_id
_entity_poly.type
_entity_poly.pdbx_seq_one_letter_code
_entity_poly.pdbx_strand_id
1 'polypeptide(L)' 'IIVGLTSKPEKGKANLELIKKLAKYFKVSSSQIRIVSGLKSRRKIVEIIER' A
#
# COMPACT_ATOMS: atom_id res chain seq x y z
N ILE A 1 -6.98 -2.20 9.39
CA ILE A 1 -5.56 -1.94 9.73
C ILE A 1 -5.29 -0.45 9.57
N ILE A 2 -4.60 0.17 10.53
CA ILE A 2 -4.14 1.55 10.42
C ILE A 2 -2.65 1.50 10.10
N VAL A 3 -2.21 2.18 9.04
CA VAL A 3 -0.80 2.21 8.62
C VAL A 3 -0.32 3.65 8.65
N GLY A 4 0.64 3.95 9.52
CA GLY A 4 1.32 5.24 9.53
C GLY A 4 2.27 5.35 8.35
N LEU A 5 2.09 6.37 7.50
CA LEU A 5 2.98 6.69 6.38
C LEU A 5 3.70 8.00 6.69
N THR A 6 4.99 8.05 6.42
CA THR A 6 5.81 9.25 6.62
C THR A 6 5.90 10.07 5.33
N SER A 7 5.75 9.43 4.18
CA SER A 7 5.80 10.08 2.87
C SER A 7 4.57 10.95 2.63
N LYS A 8 4.81 12.14 2.07
CA LYS A 8 3.74 12.99 1.53
C LYS A 8 2.98 12.24 0.41
N PRO A 9 1.67 12.49 0.23
CA PRO A 9 0.88 11.94 -0.87
C PRO A 9 1.20 12.60 -2.23
N GLU A 10 2.44 13.05 -2.43
CA GLU A 10 2.91 13.71 -3.64
C GLU A 10 3.48 12.67 -4.60
N LYS A 11 3.10 12.75 -5.89
CA LYS A 11 3.60 11.87 -6.96
C LYS A 11 3.51 10.37 -6.66
N GLY A 12 2.55 9.95 -5.82
CA GLY A 12 2.36 8.54 -5.47
C GLY A 12 3.37 7.96 -4.46
N LYS A 13 4.24 8.76 -3.84
CA LYS A 13 5.24 8.27 -2.86
C LYS A 13 4.60 7.54 -1.68
N ALA A 14 3.50 8.07 -1.14
CA ALA A 14 2.73 7.41 -0.09
C ALA A 14 2.17 6.04 -0.50
N ASN A 15 1.83 5.84 -1.79
CA ASN A 15 1.33 4.56 -2.29
C ASN A 15 2.46 3.51 -2.33
N LEU A 16 3.64 3.93 -2.79
CA LEU A 16 4.82 3.06 -2.82
C LEU A 16 5.27 2.66 -1.41
N GLU A 17 5.28 3.61 -0.46
CA GLU A 17 5.59 3.30 0.94
C GLU A 17 4.58 2.33 1.55
N LEU A 18 3.28 2.55 1.29
CA LEU A 18 2.22 1.67 1.76
C LEU A 18 2.42 0.24 1.25
N ILE A 19 2.63 0.08 -0.07
CA ILE A 19 2.86 -1.23 -0.69
C ILE A 19 4.07 -1.93 -0.04
N LYS A 20 5.19 -1.21 0.15
CA LYS A 20 6.40 -1.77 0.79
C LYS A 20 6.15 -2.20 2.24
N LYS A 21 5.43 -1.38 3.02
CA LYS A 21 5.10 -1.71 4.42
C LYS A 21 4.19 -2.93 4.51
N LEU A 22 3.16 -2.99 3.66
CA LEU A 22 2.26 -4.14 3.60
C LEU A 22 2.99 -5.41 3.12
N ALA A 23 3.87 -5.31 2.11
CA ALA A 23 4.68 -6.43 1.63
C ALA A 23 5.51 -7.04 2.75
N LYS A 24 6.18 -6.20 3.54
CA LYS A 24 6.97 -6.66 4.69
C LYS A 24 6.11 -7.27 5.80
N TYR A 25 4.94 -6.69 6.07
CA TYR A 25 4.04 -7.16 7.13
C TYR A 25 3.44 -8.53 6.80
N PHE A 26 2.97 -8.70 5.57
CA PHE A 26 2.36 -9.95 5.09
C PHE A 26 3.38 -10.96 4.53
N LYS A 27 4.67 -10.60 4.46
CA LYS A 27 5.76 -11.41 3.87
C LYS A 27 5.50 -11.85 2.42
N VAL A 28 4.83 -10.99 1.66
CA VAL A 28 4.56 -11.19 0.23
C VAL A 28 5.40 -10.24 -0.62
N SER A 29 5.54 -10.53 -1.92
CA SER A 29 6.17 -9.61 -2.86
C SER A 29 5.35 -8.32 -3.01
N SER A 30 6.01 -7.20 -3.24
CA SER A 30 5.34 -5.95 -3.59
C SER A 30 4.51 -6.04 -4.87
N SER A 31 4.84 -6.96 -5.77
CA SER A 31 4.06 -7.24 -6.99
C SER A 31 2.72 -7.91 -6.71
N GLN A 32 2.57 -8.56 -5.55
CA GLN A 32 1.34 -9.21 -5.11
C GLN A 32 0.37 -8.25 -4.42
N ILE A 33 0.78 -6.99 -4.20
CA ILE A 33 -0.02 -5.99 -3.50
C ILE A 33 -0.46 -4.92 -4.49
N ARG A 34 -1.78 -4.75 -4.63
CA ARG A 34 -2.36 -3.78 -5.55
C ARG A 34 -3.36 -2.89 -4.84
N ILE A 35 -3.24 -1.58 -5.03
CA ILE A 35 -4.27 -0.64 -4.57
C ILE A 35 -5.38 -0.65 -5.62
N VAL A 36 -6.56 -1.17 -5.23
CA VAL A 36 -7.73 -1.27 -6.11
C VAL A 36 -8.53 0.04 -6.10
N SER A 37 -8.56 0.73 -4.95
CA SER A 37 -9.26 2.02 -4.83
C SER A 37 -8.66 2.91 -3.74
N GLY A 38 -8.97 4.20 -3.81
CA GLY A 38 -8.55 5.19 -2.83
C GLY A 38 -7.14 5.77 -3.06
N LEU A 39 -6.63 5.76 -4.29
CA LEU A 39 -5.29 6.31 -4.62
C LEU A 39 -5.08 7.75 -4.12
N LYS A 40 -6.15 8.57 -4.11
CA LYS A 40 -6.16 9.95 -3.62
C LYS A 40 -6.82 10.11 -2.24
N SER A 41 -7.29 9.02 -1.63
CA SER A 41 -8.01 9.03 -0.35
C SER A 41 -7.14 8.52 0.80
N ARG A 42 -7.49 8.90 2.03
CA ARG A 42 -6.89 8.31 3.25
C ARG A 42 -7.34 6.86 3.46
N ARG A 43 -8.58 6.53 3.05
CA ARG A 43 -9.10 5.17 3.08
C ARG A 43 -8.85 4.51 1.73
N LYS A 44 -8.17 3.36 1.74
CA LYS A 44 -7.76 2.65 0.53
C LYS A 44 -8.20 1.21 0.59
N ILE A 45 -8.58 0.67 -0.57
CA ILE A 45 -8.85 -0.75 -0.75
C ILE A 45 -7.62 -1.33 -1.43
N VAL A 46 -6.99 -2.31 -0.76
CA VAL A 46 -5.77 -2.97 -1.22
C VAL A 46 -6.07 -4.46 -1.33
N GLU A 47 -5.69 -5.04 -2.45
CA GLU A 47 -5.73 -6.47 -2.72
C GLU A 47 -4.34 -7.06 -2.51
N ILE A 48 -4.30 -8.24 -1.88
CA ILE A 48 -3.08 -8.99 -1.61
C ILE A 48 -3.29 -10.39 -2.19
N ILE A 49 -2.56 -10.69 -3.26
CA ILE A 49 -2.66 -11.97 -3.96
C ILE A 49 -1.59 -12.90 -3.41
N GLU A 50 -1.94 -13.70 -2.41
CA GLU A 50 -1.09 -14.80 -1.94
C GLU A 50 -1.27 -15.99 -2.91
N ARG A 51 -0.16 -16.52 -3.43
CA ARG A 51 -0.13 -17.73 -4.27
C ARG A 51 0.46 -18.87 -3.47
#